data_AF-A0A8X7C7W9-F1
#
_entry.id   AF-A0A8X7C7W9-F1
#
_cell.length_a   1.000
_cell.length_b   1.000
_cell.length_c   1.000
_cell.angle_alpha   90.00
_cell.angle_beta   90.00
_cell.angle_gamma   90.00
#
_symmetry.space_group_name_H-M   'P 1'
#
loop_
_entity.id
_entity.type
_entity.pdbx_description
1 polymer ?
#
loop_
_entity_poly.entity_id
_entity_poly.type
_entity_poly.pdbx_seq_one_letter_code
_entity_poly.pdbx_strand_id
1 'polypeptide(L)'
;MYALSVLKMYNVSNPDQLAHSCVDPISHFQKPLAMPVLARVYGNTFAKITFLAGVLDQDNAGSMALTFANILRECVKQYESSDPDWKFKALTKGCVDFTETVHITVKDFAPLGILIYANEWKLINSL
;
A
#
# COMPACT_ATOMS: atom_id res chain seq x y z
N MET A 1 -1.70 -13.75 -4.87
CA MET A 1 -3.12 -14.16 -5.07
C MET A 1 -4.13 -13.23 -4.40
N TYR A 2 -3.91 -12.71 -3.18
CA TYR A 2 -4.86 -11.78 -2.52
C TYR A 2 -4.99 -10.40 -3.21
N ALA A 3 -3.88 -9.75 -3.55
CA ALA A 3 -3.91 -8.45 -4.24
C ALA A 3 -4.68 -8.52 -5.57
N LEU A 4 -4.49 -9.60 -6.34
CA LEU A 4 -5.23 -9.84 -7.57
C LEU A 4 -6.74 -9.93 -7.34
N SER A 5 -7.16 -10.65 -6.29
CA SER A 5 -8.57 -10.75 -5.91
C SER A 5 -9.17 -9.39 -5.56
N VAL A 6 -8.43 -8.56 -4.82
CA VAL A 6 -8.85 -7.18 -4.49
C VAL A 6 -8.97 -6.33 -5.76
N LEU A 7 -7.97 -6.35 -6.64
CA LEU A 7 -8.01 -5.58 -7.90
C LEU A 7 -9.20 -5.99 -8.78
N LYS A 8 -9.50 -7.30 -8.86
CA LYS A 8 -10.69 -7.81 -9.57
C LYS A 8 -11.99 -7.38 -8.89
N MET A 9 -12.06 -7.44 -7.56
CA MET A 9 -13.24 -7.01 -6.78
C MET A 9 -13.60 -5.55 -7.03
N TYR A 10 -12.61 -4.67 -7.14
CA TYR A 10 -12.80 -3.24 -7.40
C TYR A 10 -12.84 -2.87 -8.89
N ASN A 11 -12.92 -3.87 -9.80
CA ASN A 11 -12.98 -3.66 -11.25
C ASN A 11 -11.83 -2.78 -11.79
N VAL A 12 -10.61 -2.98 -11.27
CA VAL A 12 -9.41 -2.30 -11.74
C VAL A 12 -9.02 -2.85 -13.11
N SER A 13 -8.62 -1.97 -14.03
CA SER A 13 -8.15 -2.38 -15.36
C SER A 13 -6.78 -3.08 -15.28
N ASN A 14 -6.58 -4.12 -16.08
CA ASN A 14 -5.35 -4.94 -16.12
C ASN A 14 -4.91 -5.47 -14.74
N PRO A 15 -5.81 -6.13 -13.98
CA PRO A 15 -5.56 -6.48 -12.58
C PRO A 15 -4.42 -7.49 -12.44
N ASP A 16 -4.24 -8.40 -13.41
CA ASP A 16 -3.15 -9.38 -13.40
C ASP A 16 -1.77 -8.70 -13.57
N GLN A 17 -1.63 -7.76 -14.51
CA GLN A 17 -0.39 -6.99 -14.70
C GLN A 17 -0.04 -6.14 -13.46
N LEU A 18 -1.04 -5.50 -12.87
CA LEU A 18 -0.86 -4.70 -11.66
C LEU A 18 -0.49 -5.55 -10.45
N ALA A 19 -1.12 -6.73 -10.29
CA ALA A 19 -0.76 -7.66 -9.23
C ALA A 19 0.70 -8.15 -9.35
N HIS A 20 1.18 -8.41 -10.56
CA HIS A 20 2.59 -8.72 -10.80
C HIS A 20 3.50 -7.54 -10.42
N SER A 21 3.12 -6.33 -10.84
CA SER A 21 3.88 -5.11 -10.55
C SER A 21 4.01 -4.80 -9.05
N CYS A 22 3.08 -5.28 -8.21
CA CYS A 22 3.21 -5.22 -6.75
C CYS A 22 4.27 -6.17 -6.18
N VAL A 23 4.44 -7.35 -6.77
CA VAL A 23 5.24 -8.44 -6.20
C VAL A 23 6.68 -8.38 -6.69
N ASP A 24 6.88 -8.07 -7.97
CA ASP A 24 8.20 -8.06 -8.63
C ASP A 24 9.25 -7.19 -7.91
N PRO A 25 8.93 -5.99 -7.38
CA PRO A 25 9.91 -5.17 -6.67
C PRO A 25 10.37 -5.77 -5.34
N ILE A 26 9.56 -6.63 -4.73
CA ILE A 26 9.80 -7.25 -3.42
C ILE A 26 10.49 -8.60 -3.59
N SER A 27 10.21 -9.33 -4.66
CA SER A 27 10.75 -10.68 -4.90
C SER A 27 12.28 -10.73 -4.95
N HIS A 28 12.92 -9.59 -5.21
CA HIS A 28 14.38 -9.44 -5.26
C HIS A 28 15.01 -9.12 -3.89
N PHE A 29 14.21 -8.88 -2.84
CA PHE A 29 14.74 -8.65 -1.49
C PHE A 29 15.17 -9.97 -0.83
N GLN A 30 16.49 -10.19 -0.77
CA GLN A 30 17.09 -11.38 -0.14
C GLN A 30 17.23 -11.27 1.39
N LYS A 31 17.04 -10.08 1.97
CA LYS A 31 17.16 -9.84 3.41
C LYS A 31 15.79 -9.66 4.05
N PRO A 32 15.63 -10.00 5.35
CA PRO A 32 14.43 -9.64 6.11
C PRO A 32 14.17 -8.14 5.98
N LEU A 33 12.98 -7.79 5.51
CA LEU A 33 12.57 -6.40 5.37
C LEU A 33 12.51 -5.78 6.76
N ALA A 34 13.47 -4.90 7.06
CA ALA A 34 13.47 -4.16 8.32
C ALA A 34 12.21 -3.28 8.38
N MET A 35 11.56 -3.22 9.55
CA MET A 35 10.33 -2.43 9.74
C MET A 35 10.43 -0.97 9.25
N PRO A 36 11.56 -0.25 9.41
CA PRO A 36 11.70 1.11 8.87
C PRO A 36 11.62 1.18 7.34
N VAL A 37 12.09 0.16 6.62
CA VAL A 37 12.03 0.08 5.16
C VAL A 37 10.57 -0.02 4.70
N LEU A 38 9.80 -0.92 5.32
CA LEU A 38 8.38 -1.07 5.04
C LEU A 38 7.62 0.22 5.33
N ALA A 39 7.84 0.81 6.52
CA ALA A 39 7.19 2.06 6.90
C ALA A 39 7.47 3.19 5.90
N ARG A 40 8.72 3.29 5.41
CA ARG A 40 9.11 4.27 4.39
C ARG A 40 8.41 4.02 3.06
N VAL A 41 8.45 2.80 2.52
CA VAL A 41 7.82 2.49 1.22
C VAL A 41 6.33 2.81 1.25
N TYR A 42 5.61 2.27 2.25
CA TYR A 42 4.17 2.47 2.34
C TYR A 42 3.84 3.92 2.65
N GLY A 43 4.52 4.55 3.61
CA GLY A 43 4.29 5.95 3.96
C GLY A 43 4.50 6.89 2.78
N ASN A 44 5.60 6.74 2.04
CA ASN A 44 5.88 7.56 0.85
C ASN A 44 4.86 7.31 -0.27
N THR A 45 4.48 6.05 -0.49
CA THR A 45 3.48 5.68 -1.49
C THR A 45 2.18 6.40 -1.22
N PHE A 46 1.67 6.32 0.01
CA PHE A 46 0.42 6.97 0.38
C PHE A 46 0.51 8.49 0.38
N ALA A 47 1.61 9.05 0.88
CA ALA A 47 1.82 10.49 0.85
C ALA A 47 1.75 11.03 -0.59
N LYS A 48 2.46 10.38 -1.54
CA LYS A 48 2.45 10.80 -2.94
C LYS A 48 1.07 10.68 -3.58
N ILE A 49 0.35 9.60 -3.33
CA ILE A 49 -0.95 9.38 -3.96
C ILE A 49 -1.99 10.36 -3.42
N THR A 50 -2.03 10.53 -2.11
CA THR A 50 -2.98 11.47 -1.49
C THR A 50 -2.65 12.92 -1.85
N PHE A 51 -1.38 13.26 -2.04
CA PHE A 51 -0.98 14.56 -2.58
C PHE A 51 -1.46 14.75 -4.02
N LEU A 52 -1.23 13.77 -4.89
CA LEU A 52 -1.67 13.82 -6.29
C LEU A 52 -3.20 13.84 -6.43
N ALA A 53 -3.92 13.25 -5.48
CA ALA A 53 -5.37 13.30 -5.40
C ALA A 53 -5.91 14.63 -4.84
N GLY A 54 -5.04 15.55 -4.39
CA GLY A 54 -5.43 16.82 -3.78
C GLY A 54 -6.02 16.67 -2.38
N VAL A 55 -5.81 15.52 -1.72
CA VAL A 55 -6.31 15.26 -0.37
C VAL A 55 -5.26 15.58 0.70
N LEU A 56 -3.98 15.36 0.40
CA LEU A 56 -2.87 15.70 1.31
C LEU A 56 -2.33 17.09 1.00
N ASP A 57 -2.20 17.90 2.03
CA ASP A 57 -1.54 19.20 2.02
C ASP A 57 -0.62 19.37 3.25
N GLN A 58 -0.01 20.54 3.39
CA GLN A 58 0.90 20.83 4.51
C GLN A 58 0.16 20.93 5.85
N ASP A 59 -1.11 21.33 5.83
CA ASP A 59 -1.91 21.57 7.04
C ASP A 59 -2.44 20.26 7.63
N ASN A 60 -2.66 19.24 6.79
CA ASN A 60 -3.22 17.95 7.19
C ASN A 60 -2.22 16.77 7.17
N ALA A 61 -0.96 16.98 6.77
CA ALA A 61 0.00 15.89 6.64
C ALA A 61 0.20 15.07 7.92
N GLY A 62 0.27 15.74 9.07
CA GLY A 62 0.44 15.07 10.36
C GLY A 62 -0.78 14.21 10.74
N SER A 63 -1.99 14.73 10.54
CA SER A 63 -3.22 13.98 10.85
C SER A 63 -3.44 12.83 9.89
N MET A 64 -3.13 12.99 8.59
CA MET A 64 -3.21 11.91 7.61
C MET A 64 -2.23 10.77 7.90
N ALA A 65 -0.98 11.09 8.26
CA ALA A 65 0.01 10.09 8.63
C ALA A 65 -0.46 9.28 9.86
N LEU A 66 -1.04 9.94 10.87
CA LEU A 66 -1.60 9.29 12.05
C LEU A 66 -2.79 8.40 11.70
N THR A 67 -3.72 8.88 10.87
CA THR A 67 -4.87 8.09 10.40
C THR A 67 -4.42 6.83 9.68
N PHE A 68 -3.47 6.94 8.76
CA PHE A 68 -2.91 5.80 8.05
C PHE A 68 -2.28 4.78 9.01
N ALA A 69 -1.45 5.26 9.95
CA ALA A 69 -0.79 4.39 10.93
C ALA A 69 -1.79 3.66 11.84
N ASN A 70 -2.87 4.32 12.25
CA ASN A 70 -3.92 3.72 13.07
C ASN A 70 -4.71 2.65 12.30
N ILE A 71 -5.10 2.92 11.05
CA ILE A 71 -5.79 1.94 10.20
C ILE A 71 -4.93 0.69 10.00
N LEU A 72 -3.64 0.86 9.69
CA LEU A 72 -2.72 -0.27 9.55
C LEU A 72 -2.60 -1.07 10.85
N ARG A 73 -2.52 -0.40 12.00
CA ARG A 73 -2.43 -1.07 13.31
C ARG A 73 -3.66 -1.93 13.58
N GLU A 74 -4.86 -1.41 13.30
CA GLU A 74 -6.10 -2.17 13.51
C GLU A 74 -6.21 -3.34 12.52
N CYS A 75 -5.81 -3.15 11.26
CA CYS A 75 -5.74 -4.25 10.29
C CYS A 75 -4.73 -5.33 10.73
N VAL A 76 -3.57 -4.95 11.25
CA VAL A 76 -2.60 -5.92 11.77
C VAL A 76 -3.22 -6.75 12.90
N LYS A 77 -3.87 -6.12 13.88
CA LYS A 77 -4.55 -6.83 14.97
C LYS A 77 -5.65 -7.76 14.48
N GLN A 78 -6.40 -7.36 13.45
CA GLN A 78 -7.52 -8.14 12.93
C GLN A 78 -7.06 -9.39 12.17
N TYR A 79 -5.96 -9.29 11.42
CA TYR A 79 -5.49 -10.37 10.55
C TYR A 79 -4.36 -11.20 11.17
N GLU A 80 -3.78 -10.76 12.30
CA GLU A 80 -2.74 -11.51 13.02
C GLU A 80 -3.20 -12.95 13.27
N SER A 81 -2.48 -13.89 12.65
CA SER A 81 -2.83 -15.31 12.67
C SER A 81 -1.59 -16.16 12.36
N SER A 82 -1.74 -17.49 12.36
CA SER A 82 -0.69 -18.42 11.96
C SER A 82 -0.49 -18.54 10.44
N ASP A 83 -1.34 -17.90 9.63
CA ASP A 83 -1.25 -17.92 8.17
C ASP A 83 -0.04 -17.11 7.68
N PRO A 84 0.95 -17.68 6.97
CA PRO A 84 2.13 -16.95 6.52
C PRO A 84 1.82 -15.71 5.66
N ASP A 85 0.65 -15.66 5.02
CA ASP A 85 0.25 -14.54 4.15
C ASP A 85 -0.50 -13.43 4.90
N TRP A 86 -0.73 -13.57 6.21
CA TRP A 86 -1.57 -12.64 6.96
C TRP A 86 -1.10 -11.18 6.88
N LYS A 87 0.22 -10.97 6.83
CA LYS A 87 0.83 -9.63 6.73
C LYS A 87 0.45 -8.94 5.43
N PHE A 88 0.46 -9.69 4.32
CA PHE A 88 0.05 -9.15 3.02
C PHE A 88 -1.44 -8.82 2.98
N LYS A 89 -2.27 -9.63 3.63
CA LYS A 89 -3.72 -9.35 3.78
C LYS A 89 -3.97 -8.10 4.61
N ALA A 90 -3.32 -8.00 5.78
CA ALA A 90 -3.42 -6.85 6.68
C ALA A 90 -2.99 -5.55 5.97
N LEU A 91 -1.85 -5.57 5.28
CA LEU A 91 -1.35 -4.41 4.54
C LEU A 91 -2.30 -4.02 3.42
N THR A 92 -2.73 -4.98 2.59
CA THR A 92 -3.64 -4.69 1.46
C THR A 92 -5.00 -4.18 1.95
N LYS A 93 -5.56 -4.73 3.04
CA LYS A 93 -6.81 -4.24 3.63
C LYS A 93 -6.64 -2.83 4.21
N GLY A 94 -5.56 -2.58 4.95
CA GLY A 94 -5.29 -1.25 5.48
C GLY A 94 -5.08 -0.20 4.39
N CYS A 95 -4.52 -0.59 3.24
CA CYS A 95 -4.43 0.27 2.06
C CYS A 95 -5.82 0.66 1.55
N VAL A 96 -6.70 -0.33 1.35
CA VAL A 96 -8.09 -0.11 0.91
C VAL A 96 -8.85 0.78 1.89
N ASP A 97 -8.78 0.47 3.18
CA ASP A 97 -9.53 1.18 4.23
C ASP A 97 -9.08 2.63 4.37
N PHE A 98 -7.78 2.87 4.24
CA PHE A 98 -7.26 4.23 4.22
C PHE A 98 -7.79 5.00 3.00
N THR A 99 -7.70 4.43 1.80
CA THR A 99 -8.19 5.09 0.58
C THR A 99 -9.69 5.40 0.65
N GLU A 100 -10.49 4.49 1.19
CA GLU A 100 -11.92 4.71 1.41
C GLU A 100 -12.18 5.83 2.45
N THR A 101 -11.38 5.89 3.52
CA THR A 101 -11.45 6.95 4.54
C THR A 101 -11.15 8.33 3.96
N VAL A 102 -10.22 8.41 3.00
CA VAL A 102 -9.85 9.67 2.32
C VAL A 102 -10.64 9.90 1.03
N HIS A 103 -11.70 9.14 0.80
CA HIS A 103 -12.60 9.25 -0.36
C HIS A 103 -11.91 9.09 -1.73
N ILE A 104 -10.82 8.33 -1.78
CA ILE A 104 -10.16 7.92 -3.03
C ILE A 104 -10.63 6.50 -3.36
N THR A 105 -11.22 6.30 -4.53
CA THR A 105 -11.66 4.94 -4.90
C THR A 105 -10.45 4.05 -5.19
N VAL A 106 -10.52 2.77 -4.79
CA VAL A 106 -9.48 1.79 -5.11
C VAL A 106 -9.26 1.68 -6.63
N LYS A 107 -10.32 1.86 -7.42
CA LYS A 107 -10.26 1.81 -8.88
C LYS A 107 -9.37 2.92 -9.46
N ASP A 108 -9.48 4.12 -8.93
CA ASP A 108 -8.70 5.27 -9.38
C ASP A 108 -7.29 5.26 -8.77
N PHE A 109 -7.18 4.79 -7.54
CA PHE A 109 -5.93 4.69 -6.78
C PHE A 109 -4.98 3.62 -7.34
N ALA A 110 -5.47 2.41 -7.57
CA ALA A 110 -4.63 1.22 -7.68
C ALA A 110 -3.60 1.29 -8.81
N PRO A 111 -3.93 1.73 -10.04
CA PRO A 111 -2.95 1.74 -11.12
C PRO A 111 -1.74 2.65 -10.83
N LEU A 112 -2.00 3.89 -10.42
CA LEU A 112 -0.95 4.85 -10.09
C LEU A 112 -0.23 4.48 -8.79
N GLY A 113 -0.98 4.01 -7.80
CA GLY A 113 -0.43 3.65 -6.51
C GLY A 113 0.54 2.49 -6.56
N ILE A 114 0.25 1.49 -7.40
CA ILE A 114 1.14 0.35 -7.62
C ILE A 114 2.41 0.77 -8.34
N LEU A 115 2.32 1.70 -9.30
CA LEU A 115 3.51 2.25 -9.97
C LEU A 115 4.41 3.02 -9.00
N ILE A 116 3.82 3.87 -8.15
CA ILE A 116 4.55 4.62 -7.11
C ILE A 116 5.20 3.65 -6.13
N TYR A 117 4.44 2.67 -5.64
CA TYR A 117 4.91 1.61 -4.75
C TYR A 117 6.12 0.87 -5.31
N ALA A 118 6.03 0.43 -6.57
CA ALA A 118 7.12 -0.26 -7.25
C ALA A 118 8.37 0.62 -7.38
N ASN A 119 8.19 1.92 -7.63
CA ASN A 119 9.30 2.87 -7.68
C ASN A 119 9.93 3.13 -6.30
N GLU A 120 9.15 3.21 -5.22
CA GLU A 120 9.69 3.32 -3.86
C GLU A 120 10.59 2.14 -3.50
N TRP A 121 10.21 0.91 -3.87
CA TRP A 121 11.05 -0.26 -3.67
C TRP A 121 12.37 -0.20 -4.46
N LYS A 122 12.32 0.24 -5.73
CA LYS A 122 13.53 0.42 -6.54
C LYS A 122 14.49 1.44 -5.93
N LEU A 123 13.97 2.54 -5.38
CA LEU A 123 14.78 3.57 -4.73
C LEU A 123 15.51 3.04 -3.48
N ILE A 124 14.90 2.09 -2.76
CA ILE A 124 15.54 1.47 -1.60
C ILE A 124 16.62 0.47 -2.03
N ASN A 125 16.41 -0.26 -3.12
CA ASN A 125 17.39 -1.20 -3.65
C ASN A 125 18.61 -0.53 -4.32
N SER A 126 18.54 0.76 -4.62
CA SER A 126 19.66 1.55 -5.16
C SER A 126 20.56 2.18 -4.09
N LEU A 127 20.28 1.95 -2.80
CA LEU A 127 21.08 2.40 -1.66
C LEU A 127 21.99 1.28 -1.14
#